data_AF-A0A9P6PTX5-F1
#
_entry.id   AF-A0A9P6PTX5-F1
#
_cell.length_a   1.000
_cell.length_b   1.000
_cell.length_c   1.000
_cell.angle_alpha   90.00
_cell.angle_beta   90.00
_cell.angle_gamma   90.00
#
_symmetry.space_group_name_H-M   'P 1'
#
loop_
_entity.id
_entity.type
_entity.pdbx_description
1 polymer ?
#
loop_
_entity_poly.entity_id
_entity_poly.type
_entity_poly.pdbx_seq_one_letter_code
_entity_poly.pdbx_strand_id
1 'polypeptide(L)'
;MSGVNTSLHQTTRVLGLYRKLLRIGKAMPTEARSALVLSRVKGDFRANMKEQDPEEIEDMIQLAELQVDNLEIQRDHLTELAKNPNLIIPVDIYKNAKPRISKFMKGPPLSWERKAAQEAKGRAKLQVQQSQVDEKVDEEVLGEGAMDEMP
;
A
#
# COMPACT_ATOMS: atom_id res chain seq x y z
N MET A 1 9.71 6.35 57.05
CA MET A 1 10.58 5.47 56.25
C MET A 1 9.80 4.51 55.32
N SER A 2 8.56 4.84 54.94
CA SER A 2 7.71 3.98 54.09
C SER A 2 8.00 4.06 52.59
N GLY A 3 8.54 5.19 52.09
CA GLY A 3 8.70 5.42 50.64
C GLY A 3 9.76 4.55 49.93
N VAL A 4 10.75 4.01 50.65
CA VAL A 4 11.82 3.20 50.05
C VAL A 4 11.33 1.80 49.64
N ASN A 5 10.35 1.25 50.36
CA ASN A 5 9.80 -0.07 50.05
C ASN A 5 8.83 -0.02 48.85
N THR A 6 8.08 1.08 48.70
CA THR A 6 7.14 1.28 47.60
C THR A 6 7.87 1.36 46.25
N SER A 7 8.98 2.10 46.17
CA SER A 7 9.72 2.28 44.92
C SER A 7 10.38 0.99 44.40
N LEU A 8 10.88 0.13 45.31
CA LEU A 8 11.44 -1.16 44.92
C LEU A 8 10.36 -2.09 44.36
N HIS A 9 9.20 -2.15 45.02
CA HIS A 9 8.06 -2.93 44.54
C HIS A 9 7.58 -2.45 43.16
N GLN A 10 7.43 -1.14 42.96
CA GLN A 10 7.08 -0.55 41.66
C GLN A 10 8.11 -0.91 40.59
N THR A 11 9.40 -0.80 40.88
CA THR A 11 10.48 -1.15 39.94
C THR A 11 10.39 -2.62 39.50
N THR A 12 10.13 -3.54 40.43
CA THR A 12 9.98 -4.97 40.10
C THR A 12 8.76 -5.23 39.22
N ARG A 13 7.62 -4.56 39.49
CA ARG A 13 6.40 -4.65 38.67
C ARG A 13 6.64 -4.11 37.27
N VAL A 14 7.24 -2.93 37.15
CA VAL A 14 7.57 -2.29 35.86
C VAL A 14 8.45 -3.21 35.01
N LEU A 15 9.50 -3.80 35.59
CA LEU A 15 10.37 -4.75 34.86
C LEU A 15 9.65 -6.04 34.46
N GLY A 16 8.77 -6.54 35.33
CA GLY A 16 7.92 -7.69 35.05
C GLY A 16 6.99 -7.43 33.86
N LEU A 17 6.29 -6.30 33.87
CA LEU A 17 5.38 -5.86 32.82
C LEU A 17 6.11 -5.61 31.50
N TYR A 18 7.24 -4.92 31.53
CA TYR A 18 8.06 -4.70 30.35
C TYR A 18 8.44 -6.03 29.67
N ARG A 19 8.92 -7.00 30.46
CA ARG A 19 9.27 -8.33 29.94
C ARG A 19 8.04 -9.06 29.41
N LYS A 20 6.89 -8.99 30.08
CA LYS A 20 5.64 -9.63 29.64
C LYS A 20 5.17 -9.05 28.31
N LEU A 21 5.10 -7.72 28.19
CA LEU A 21 4.76 -7.01 26.95
C LEU A 21 5.70 -7.36 25.79
N LEU A 22 7.01 -7.42 26.04
CA LEU A 22 7.97 -7.84 25.01
C LEU A 22 7.77 -9.29 24.56
N ARG A 23 7.41 -10.20 25.46
CA ARG A 23 7.09 -11.60 25.10
C ARG A 23 5.81 -11.67 24.27
N ILE A 24 4.77 -10.94 24.66
CA ILE A 24 3.50 -10.88 23.90
C ILE A 24 3.73 -10.30 22.51
N GLY A 25 4.47 -9.19 22.40
CA GLY A 25 4.83 -8.58 21.12
C GLY A 25 5.56 -9.55 20.19
N LYS A 26 6.52 -10.32 20.71
CA LYS A 26 7.23 -11.36 19.94
C LYS A 26 6.32 -12.53 19.50
N ALA A 27 5.27 -12.80 20.26
CA ALA A 27 4.32 -13.88 19.98
C ALA A 27 3.19 -13.46 19.02
N MET A 28 3.19 -12.22 18.51
CA MET A 28 2.23 -11.78 17.51
C MET A 28 2.37 -12.58 16.20
N PRO A 29 1.26 -12.90 15.52
CA PRO A 29 1.27 -13.81 14.37
C PRO A 29 1.92 -13.23 13.11
N THR A 30 2.05 -11.91 13.00
CA THR A 30 2.70 -11.27 11.85
C THR A 30 3.88 -10.40 12.27
N GLU A 31 4.92 -10.37 11.45
CA GLU A 31 6.15 -9.60 11.71
C GLU A 31 5.86 -8.11 11.84
N ALA A 32 5.01 -7.56 10.97
CA ALA A 32 4.62 -6.15 11.03
C ALA A 32 3.95 -5.77 12.36
N ARG A 33 3.07 -6.63 12.89
CA ARG A 33 2.42 -6.39 14.20
C ARG A 33 3.41 -6.57 15.35
N SER A 34 4.27 -7.58 15.28
CA SER A 34 5.35 -7.77 16.26
C SER A 34 6.25 -6.53 16.34
N ALA A 35 6.72 -6.02 15.20
CA ALA A 35 7.55 -4.82 15.13
C ALA A 35 6.83 -3.56 15.66
N LEU A 36 5.54 -3.40 15.35
CA LEU A 36 4.73 -2.30 15.85
C LEU A 36 4.60 -2.34 17.39
N VAL A 37 4.20 -3.49 17.94
CA VAL A 37 4.03 -3.65 19.39
C VAL A 37 5.37 -3.45 20.11
N LEU A 38 6.45 -4.06 19.61
CA LEU A 38 7.78 -3.94 20.21
C LEU A 38 8.31 -2.50 20.16
N SER A 39 8.10 -1.78 19.05
CA SER A 39 8.55 -0.39 18.94
C SER A 39 7.74 0.52 19.86
N ARG A 40 6.42 0.31 19.96
CA ARG A 40 5.55 1.07 20.86
C ARG A 40 5.91 0.87 22.33
N VAL A 41 6.03 -0.39 22.77
CA VAL A 41 6.41 -0.73 24.15
C VAL A 41 7.75 -0.11 24.53
N LYS A 42 8.76 -0.21 23.64
CA LYS A 42 10.06 0.43 23.90
C LYS A 42 9.96 1.95 23.92
N GLY A 43 9.12 2.54 23.07
CA GLY A 43 8.88 3.99 23.02
C GLY A 43 8.28 4.49 24.33
N ASP A 44 7.20 3.86 24.78
CA ASP A 44 6.45 4.29 25.97
C ASP A 44 7.32 4.17 27.24
N PHE A 45 8.05 3.07 27.42
CA PHE A 45 8.96 2.91 28.57
C PHE A 45 10.14 3.89 28.55
N ARG A 46 10.65 4.26 27.37
CA ARG A 46 11.72 5.26 27.25
C ARG A 46 11.20 6.67 27.50
N ALA A 47 9.99 6.98 27.06
CA ALA A 47 9.36 8.28 27.28
C ALA A 47 9.17 8.55 28.78
N ASN A 48 8.77 7.53 29.54
CA ASN A 48 8.43 7.66 30.96
C ASN A 48 9.58 7.30 31.92
N MET A 49 10.81 7.10 31.41
CA MET A 49 11.96 6.66 32.21
C MET A 49 12.36 7.64 33.32
N LYS A 50 12.01 8.92 33.16
CA LYS A 50 12.38 10.00 34.09
C LYS A 50 11.28 10.34 35.09
N GLU A 51 10.14 9.64 35.05
CA GLU A 51 9.05 9.89 35.97
C GLU A 51 9.48 9.53 37.41
N GLN A 52 9.12 10.39 38.36
CA GLN A 52 9.51 10.23 39.77
C GLN A 52 8.30 10.31 40.71
N ASP A 53 7.16 10.78 40.22
CA ASP A 53 5.95 10.81 41.02
C ASP A 53 5.43 9.39 41.24
N PRO A 54 5.38 8.89 42.50
CA PRO A 54 4.93 7.53 42.78
C PRO A 54 3.47 7.28 42.40
N GLU A 55 2.61 8.30 42.37
CA GLU A 55 1.20 8.14 41.96
C GLU A 55 1.10 7.96 40.44
N GLU A 56 1.76 8.83 39.67
CA GLU A 56 1.84 8.70 38.21
C GLU A 56 2.48 7.37 37.77
N ILE A 57 3.52 6.92 38.49
CA ILE A 57 4.13 5.61 38.23
C ILE A 57 3.12 4.48 38.44
N GLU A 58 2.31 4.56 39.48
CA GLU A 58 1.30 3.53 39.77
C GLU A 58 0.19 3.52 38.72
N ASP A 59 -0.28 4.69 38.29
CA ASP A 59 -1.27 4.82 37.22
C ASP A 59 -0.75 4.27 35.89
N MET A 60 0.52 4.52 35.57
CA MET A 60 1.18 3.93 34.40
C MET A 60 1.32 2.42 34.50
N ILE A 61 1.60 1.89 35.69
CA ILE A 61 1.67 0.44 35.93
C ILE A 61 0.29 -0.19 35.68
N GLN A 62 -0.79 0.39 36.22
CA GLN A 62 -2.15 -0.10 36.00
C GLN A 62 -2.55 -0.04 34.52
N LEU A 63 -2.19 1.04 33.82
CA LEU A 63 -2.40 1.14 32.39
C LEU A 63 -1.65 0.04 31.62
N ALA A 64 -0.41 -0.25 32.00
CA ALA A 64 0.39 -1.31 31.39
C ALA A 64 -0.18 -2.71 31.66
N GLU A 65 -0.77 -2.95 32.84
CA GLU A 65 -1.50 -4.19 33.17
C GLU A 65 -2.71 -4.37 32.23
N LEU A 66 -3.51 -3.32 32.05
CA LEU A 66 -4.63 -3.33 31.11
C LEU A 66 -4.18 -3.56 29.66
N GLN A 67 -3.05 -2.98 29.26
CA GLN A 67 -2.47 -3.20 27.93
C GLN A 67 -2.01 -4.65 27.73
N VAL A 68 -1.45 -5.28 28.77
CA VAL A 68 -1.08 -6.69 28.74
C VAL A 68 -2.31 -7.56 28.42
N ASP A 69 -3.40 -7.37 29.16
CA ASP A 69 -4.62 -8.19 28.99
C ASP A 69 -5.21 -8.01 27.58
N ASN A 70 -5.28 -6.76 27.12
CA ASN A 70 -5.75 -6.45 25.77
C ASN A 70 -4.88 -7.08 24.68
N LEU A 71 -3.54 -7.05 24.84
CA LEU A 71 -2.63 -7.62 23.86
C LEU A 71 -2.65 -9.15 23.88
N GLU A 72 -2.90 -9.78 25.03
CA GLU A 72 -3.09 -11.24 25.12
C GLU A 72 -4.33 -11.68 24.35
N ILE A 73 -5.47 -11.01 24.56
CA ILE A 73 -6.71 -11.28 23.82
C ILE A 73 -6.52 -11.05 22.32
N GLN A 74 -5.89 -9.94 21.92
CA GLN A 74 -5.62 -9.65 20.52
C GLN A 74 -4.69 -10.67 19.87
N ARG A 75 -3.63 -11.08 20.58
CA ARG A 75 -2.72 -12.12 20.10
C ARG A 75 -3.51 -13.40 19.82
N ASP A 76 -4.28 -13.88 20.80
CA ASP A 76 -5.00 -15.14 20.68
C ASP A 76 -6.02 -15.11 19.54
N HIS A 77 -6.80 -14.03 19.45
CA HIS A 77 -7.76 -13.82 18.38
C HIS A 77 -7.09 -13.77 16.99
N LEU A 78 -5.99 -13.02 16.85
CA LEU A 78 -5.28 -12.93 15.58
C LEU A 78 -4.59 -14.25 15.21
N THR A 79 -4.09 -15.00 16.19
CA THR A 79 -3.53 -16.33 15.98
C THR A 79 -4.60 -17.32 15.53
N GLU A 80 -5.81 -17.24 16.07
CA GLU A 80 -6.95 -18.04 15.63
C GLU A 80 -7.35 -17.72 14.18
N LEU A 81 -7.47 -16.43 13.84
CA LEU A 81 -7.74 -15.97 12.48
C LEU A 81 -6.64 -16.40 11.50
N ALA A 82 -5.37 -16.38 11.91
CA ALA A 82 -4.26 -16.84 11.08
C ALA A 82 -4.32 -18.34 10.77
N LYS A 83 -4.88 -19.15 11.68
CA LYS A 83 -5.07 -20.60 11.47
C LYS A 83 -6.25 -20.90 10.55
N ASN A 84 -7.27 -20.04 10.57
CA ASN A 84 -8.51 -20.24 9.81
C ASN A 84 -8.70 -19.13 8.76
N PRO A 85 -8.01 -19.19 7.61
CA PRO A 85 -8.13 -18.16 6.57
C PRO A 85 -9.54 -18.09 5.95
N ASN A 86 -10.37 -19.12 6.16
CA ASN A 86 -11.78 -19.17 5.74
C ASN A 86 -12.75 -18.50 6.73
N LEU A 87 -12.29 -18.06 7.91
CA LEU A 87 -12.97 -17.02 8.69
C LEU A 87 -12.78 -15.69 7.97
N ILE A 88 -13.38 -15.62 6.78
CA ILE A 88 -13.46 -14.44 5.93
C ILE A 88 -14.30 -13.44 6.71
N ILE A 89 -13.65 -12.54 7.45
CA ILE A 89 -14.21 -11.20 7.60
C ILE A 89 -14.20 -10.65 6.18
N PRO A 90 -15.35 -10.31 5.58
CA PRO A 90 -15.41 -9.84 4.21
C PRO A 90 -14.74 -8.46 4.12
N VAL A 91 -13.43 -8.44 3.97
CA VAL A 91 -12.61 -7.24 3.68
C VAL A 91 -12.06 -7.30 2.25
N ASP A 92 -12.53 -8.24 1.43
CA ASP A 92 -12.18 -8.34 0.00
C ASP A 92 -12.96 -7.38 -0.90
N ILE A 93 -13.49 -6.27 -0.36
CA ILE A 93 -14.05 -5.18 -1.19
C ILE A 93 -12.93 -4.56 -2.06
N TYR A 94 -11.66 -4.62 -1.63
CA TYR A 94 -10.59 -3.85 -2.28
C TYR A 94 -9.64 -4.66 -3.18
N LYS A 95 -9.65 -6.00 -3.16
CA LYS A 95 -8.75 -6.79 -4.03
C LYS A 95 -9.19 -6.81 -5.49
N ASN A 96 -10.48 -6.61 -5.76
CA ASN A 96 -11.06 -6.65 -7.11
C ASN A 96 -11.51 -5.26 -7.63
N ALA A 97 -11.31 -4.20 -6.84
CA ALA A 97 -11.62 -2.85 -7.27
C ALA A 97 -10.55 -2.40 -8.29
N LYS A 98 -10.79 -2.68 -9.58
CA LYS A 98 -10.05 -2.04 -10.67
C LYS A 98 -10.00 -0.54 -10.35
N PRO A 99 -8.82 0.10 -10.31
CA PRO A 99 -8.76 1.53 -10.04
C PRO A 99 -9.57 2.22 -11.14
N ARG A 100 -10.78 2.68 -10.78
CA ARG A 100 -11.58 3.58 -11.62
C ARG A 100 -10.88 4.93 -11.57
N ILE A 101 -9.73 5.03 -12.22
CA ILE A 101 -9.10 6.31 -12.52
C ILE A 101 -10.12 7.02 -13.40
N SER A 102 -10.86 7.95 -12.78
CA SER A 102 -11.80 8.80 -13.48
C SER A 102 -11.11 9.39 -14.70
N LYS A 103 -11.74 9.30 -15.88
CA LYS A 103 -11.23 9.91 -17.13
C LYS A 103 -10.92 11.40 -16.95
N PHE A 104 -11.49 12.04 -15.93
CA PHE A 104 -11.27 13.44 -15.57
C PHE A 104 -9.94 13.69 -14.83
N MET A 105 -9.35 12.69 -14.18
CA MET A 105 -8.05 12.80 -13.49
C MET A 105 -6.85 12.43 -14.38
N LYS A 106 -7.09 12.00 -15.62
CA LYS A 106 -6.04 11.99 -16.63
C LYS A 106 -5.84 13.45 -17.02
N GLY A 107 -4.87 14.09 -16.38
CA GLY A 107 -4.45 15.45 -16.73
C GLY A 107 -4.18 15.59 -18.23
N PRO A 108 -4.07 16.83 -18.74
CA PRO A 108 -3.80 17.07 -20.15
C PRO A 108 -2.59 16.24 -20.63
N PRO A 109 -2.68 15.62 -21.83
CA PRO A 109 -1.65 14.70 -22.31
C PRO A 109 -0.29 15.38 -22.32
N LEU A 110 0.74 14.62 -21.93
CA LEU A 110 2.11 15.10 -21.88
C LEU A 110 2.53 15.59 -23.28
N SER A 111 3.40 16.61 -23.33
CA SER A 111 3.79 17.27 -24.59
C SER A 111 4.37 16.30 -25.62
N TRP A 112 5.03 15.22 -25.17
CA TRP A 112 5.58 14.18 -26.04
C TRP A 112 4.49 13.28 -26.66
N GLU A 113 3.39 13.01 -25.95
CA GLU A 113 2.24 12.26 -26.50
C GLU A 113 1.54 13.03 -27.61
N ARG A 114 1.42 14.37 -27.46
CA ARG A 114 0.87 15.24 -28.51
C ARG A 114 1.75 15.26 -29.75
N LYS A 115 3.07 15.29 -29.57
CA LYS A 115 4.05 15.26 -30.66
C LYS A 115 3.95 13.93 -31.44
N ALA A 116 3.86 12.80 -30.74
CA ALA A 116 3.66 11.49 -31.36
C ALA A 116 2.34 11.40 -32.14
N ALA A 117 1.25 11.96 -31.60
CA ALA A 117 -0.05 11.99 -32.28
C ALA A 117 -0.06 12.88 -33.53
N GLN A 118 0.68 14.00 -33.53
CA GLN A 118 0.85 14.86 -34.71
C GLN A 118 1.71 14.19 -35.76
N GLU A 119 2.79 13.51 -35.37
CA GLU A 119 3.66 12.79 -36.30
C GLU A 119 2.92 11.61 -36.96
N ALA A 120 2.10 10.88 -36.21
CA ALA A 120 1.24 9.82 -36.74
C ALA A 120 0.21 10.37 -37.75
N LYS A 121 -0.42 11.52 -37.46
CA LYS A 121 -1.32 12.20 -38.41
C LYS A 121 -0.58 12.68 -39.66
N GLY A 122 0.67 13.13 -39.52
CA GLY A 122 1.53 13.52 -40.65
C GLY A 122 1.85 12.33 -41.57
N ARG A 123 2.25 11.20 -40.98
CA ARG A 123 2.54 9.96 -41.72
C ARG A 123 1.30 9.41 -42.43
N ALA A 124 0.14 9.44 -41.78
CA ALA A 124 -1.11 9.00 -42.40
C ALA A 124 -1.50 9.86 -43.61
N LYS A 125 -1.29 11.18 -43.56
CA LYS A 125 -1.56 12.08 -44.70
C LYS A 125 -0.59 11.85 -45.86
N LEU A 126 0.69 11.61 -45.57
CA LEU A 126 1.69 11.27 -46.58
C LEU A 126 1.36 9.94 -47.29
N GLN A 127 0.91 8.94 -46.52
CA GLN A 127 0.52 7.65 -47.08
C GLN A 127 -0.69 7.76 -48.02
N VAL A 128 -1.70 8.56 -47.66
CA VAL A 128 -2.87 8.81 -48.52
C VAL A 128 -2.48 9.56 -49.80
N GLN A 129 -1.56 10.52 -49.71
CA GLN A 129 -1.06 11.23 -50.89
C GLN A 129 -0.28 10.32 -51.83
N GLN A 130 0.51 9.41 -51.30
CA GLN A 130 1.31 8.48 -52.10
C GLN A 130 0.44 7.50 -52.86
N SER A 131 -0.60 6.95 -52.22
CA SER A 131 -1.60 6.11 -52.89
C SER A 131 -2.41 6.83 -53.99
N GLN A 132 -2.62 8.14 -53.89
CA GLN A 132 -3.30 8.93 -54.94
C GLN A 132 -2.39 9.26 -56.15
N VAL A 133 -1.08 9.21 -55.98
CA VAL A 133 -0.12 9.41 -57.08
C VAL A 133 0.06 8.11 -57.86
N ASP A 134 0.15 6.97 -57.19
CA ASP A 134 0.24 5.66 -57.84
C ASP A 134 -1.02 5.36 -58.68
N GLU A 135 -2.21 5.71 -58.19
CA GLU A 135 -3.48 5.52 -58.94
C GLU A 135 -3.59 6.38 -60.21
N LYS A 136 -2.87 7.52 -60.28
CA LYS A 136 -2.84 8.37 -61.49
C LYS A 136 -1.84 7.91 -62.55
N VAL A 137 -0.76 7.22 -62.15
CA VAL A 137 0.23 6.70 -63.10
C VAL A 137 -0.33 5.50 -63.87
N ASP A 138 -1.18 4.69 -63.22
CA ASP A 138 -1.82 3.54 -63.87
C ASP A 138 -2.90 3.95 -64.90
N GLU A 139 -3.51 5.13 -64.75
CA GLU A 139 -4.51 5.66 -65.70
C GLU A 139 -3.88 6.23 -67.00
N GLU A 140 -2.66 6.78 -66.94
CA GLU A 140 -1.96 7.30 -68.13
C GLU A 140 -1.32 6.21 -69.00
N VAL A 141 -0.99 5.04 -68.45
CA VAL A 141 -0.32 3.95 -69.19
C VAL A 141 -1.30 3.12 -70.05
N LEU A 142 -2.60 3.18 -69.78
CA LEU A 142 -3.63 2.43 -70.53
C LEU A 142 -4.27 3.21 -71.70
N GLY A 143 -3.81 4.43 -71.98
CA GLY A 143 -4.36 5.30 -73.03
C GLY A 143 -3.79 5.13 -74.44
N GLU A 144 -2.68 4.41 -74.64
CA GLU A 144 -2.04 4.20 -75.95
C GLU A 144 -2.06 2.73 -76.34
N GLY A 145 -3.14 2.24 -76.96
CA GLY A 145 -3.13 0.88 -77.50
C GLY A 145 -4.48 0.29 -77.87
N ALA A 146 -5.34 1.04 -78.55
CA ALA A 146 -6.59 0.47 -79.08
C ALA A 146 -6.90 1.03 -80.46
N MET A 147 -6.14 0.62 -81.48
CA MET A 147 -6.61 0.51 -82.86
C MET A 147 -5.76 -0.51 -83.61
N ASP A 148 -6.21 -1.76 -83.64
CA ASP A 148 -6.09 -2.60 -84.83
C ASP A 148 -7.01 -3.82 -84.72
N GLU A 149 -7.46 -4.27 -85.89
CA GLU A 149 -8.29 -5.44 -86.20
C GLU A 149 -9.83 -5.23 -86.21
N MET A 150 -10.32 -4.79 -87.37
CA MET A 150 -11.62 -5.25 -87.91
C MET A 150 -11.40 -6.07 -89.19
N PRO A 151 -12.21 -7.12 -89.41
CA PRO A 151 -12.00 -8.15 -90.44
C PRO A 151 -12.35 -7.74 -91.88
#